data_AF-A0A3E2UDK3-F1
#
_entry.id   AF-A0A3E2UDK3-F1
#
_cell.length_a   1.000
_cell.length_b   1.000
_cell.length_c   1.000
_cell.angle_alpha   90.00
_cell.angle_beta   90.00
_cell.angle_gamma   90.00
#
_symmetry.space_group_name_H-M   'P 1'
#
loop_
_entity.id
_entity.type
_entity.pdbx_description
1 polymer ?
#
loop_
_entity_poly.entity_id
_entity_poly.type
_entity_poly.pdbx_seq_one_letter_code
_entity_poly.pdbx_strand_id
1 'polypeptide(L)'
;MTEKPKIPYNSQMAFAIAAGRDADASRIMAEAMGEIVGKACGFAQLFDFSDLPFVVAGMRAAANILENSMDEKSKVLADNILSHTRYVTVDAAELKRQMEAEEGNDNGNA
;
A
#
# COMPACT_ATOMS: atom_id res chain seq x y z
N MET A 1 14.99 14.36 -11.89
CA MET A 1 16.05 13.64 -11.15
C MET A 1 15.63 12.19 -11.10
N THR A 2 16.31 11.30 -11.82
CA THR A 2 16.03 9.86 -11.80
C THR A 2 16.64 9.29 -10.53
N GLU A 3 15.83 9.10 -9.49
CA GLU A 3 16.24 8.32 -8.33
C GLU A 3 16.68 6.92 -8.82
N LYS A 4 17.84 6.46 -8.35
CA LYS A 4 18.26 5.07 -8.61
C LYS A 4 17.12 4.15 -8.16
N PRO A 5 16.72 3.15 -8.97
CA PRO A 5 15.64 2.26 -8.59
C PRO A 5 16.01 1.59 -7.26
N LYS A 6 15.18 1.82 -6.23
CA LYS A 6 15.25 1.11 -4.95
C LYS A 6 15.24 -0.38 -5.28
N ILE A 7 16.18 -1.14 -4.70
CA ILE A 7 16.23 -2.60 -4.90
C ILE A 7 14.85 -3.16 -4.56
N PRO A 8 14.24 -4.01 -5.41
CA PRO A 8 12.90 -4.54 -5.15
C PRO A 8 12.81 -5.26 -3.80
N TYR A 9 11.69 -5.11 -3.10
CA TYR A 9 11.48 -5.70 -1.77
C TYR A 9 11.70 -7.21 -1.74
N ASN A 10 11.24 -7.93 -2.79
CA ASN A 10 11.44 -9.36 -2.91
C ASN A 10 12.93 -9.75 -2.92
N SER A 11 13.77 -8.93 -3.54
CA SER A 11 15.20 -9.15 -3.69
C SER A 11 15.94 -8.84 -2.40
N GLN A 12 15.54 -7.76 -1.70
CA GLN A 12 16.06 -7.44 -0.37
C GLN A 12 15.72 -8.55 0.64
N MET A 13 14.48 -9.02 0.64
CA MET A 13 14.01 -10.08 1.52
C MET A 13 14.71 -11.41 1.22
N ALA A 14 14.84 -11.80 -0.05
CA ALA A 14 15.56 -13.00 -0.45
C ALA A 14 17.03 -12.97 0.01
N PHE A 15 17.69 -11.81 -0.07
CA PHE A 15 19.06 -11.64 0.41
C PHE A 15 19.17 -11.73 1.94
N ALA A 16 18.21 -11.15 2.67
CA ALA A 16 18.17 -11.24 4.13
C ALA A 16 17.98 -12.70 4.59
N ILE A 17 17.06 -13.43 3.97
CA ILE A 17 16.81 -14.86 4.25
C ILE A 17 18.06 -15.69 3.93
N ALA A 18 18.67 -15.50 2.76
CA ALA A 18 19.87 -16.24 2.36
C ALA A 18 21.07 -15.99 3.29
N ALA A 19 21.12 -14.81 3.91
CA ALA A 19 22.14 -14.45 4.89
C ALA A 19 21.80 -14.89 6.33
N GLY A 20 20.69 -15.60 6.55
CA GLY A 20 20.23 -16.01 7.89
C GLY A 20 19.81 -14.83 8.78
N ARG A 21 19.41 -13.70 8.17
CA ARG A 21 19.02 -12.46 8.88
C ARG A 21 17.50 -12.32 8.89
N ASP A 22 16.84 -13.20 9.62
CA ASP A 22 15.37 -13.26 9.66
C ASP A 22 14.74 -11.97 10.18
N ALA A 23 15.37 -11.32 11.16
CA ALA A 23 14.92 -10.02 11.67
C ALA A 23 14.94 -8.91 10.60
N ASP A 24 15.96 -8.92 9.72
CA ASP A 24 16.01 -7.99 8.58
C ASP A 24 14.91 -8.31 7.57
N ALA A 25 14.64 -9.59 7.30
CA ALA A 25 13.56 -10.01 6.40
C ALA A 25 12.19 -9.55 6.92
N SER A 26 11.91 -9.73 8.22
CA SER A 26 10.68 -9.23 8.86
C SER A 26 10.57 -7.71 8.80
N ARG A 27 11.68 -6.98 9.02
CA ARG A 27 11.70 -5.51 8.92
C ARG A 27 11.40 -5.05 7.49
N ILE A 28 12.03 -5.65 6.48
CA ILE A 28 11.80 -5.35 5.07
C ILE A 28 10.33 -5.57 4.71
N MET A 29 9.73 -6.66 5.18
CA MET A 29 8.31 -6.94 4.97
C MET A 29 7.42 -5.87 5.61
N ALA A 30 7.69 -5.49 6.86
CA ALA A 30 6.93 -4.44 7.54
C ALA A 30 7.06 -3.07 6.85
N GLU A 31 8.27 -2.69 6.42
CA GLU A 31 8.53 -1.47 5.66
C GLU A 31 7.80 -1.47 4.32
N ALA A 32 7.84 -2.59 3.59
CA ALA A 32 7.14 -2.74 2.32
C ALA A 32 5.62 -2.58 2.50
N MET A 33 5.04 -3.26 3.49
CA MET A 33 3.61 -3.18 3.77
C MET A 33 3.19 -1.77 4.21
N GLY A 34 3.97 -1.14 5.09
CA GLY A 34 3.73 0.24 5.52
C GLY A 34 3.77 1.23 4.36
N GLU A 35 4.77 1.13 3.48
CA GLU A 35 4.88 2.02 2.31
C GLU A 35 3.72 1.80 1.31
N ILE A 36 3.38 0.53 1.01
CA ILE A 36 2.32 0.20 0.03
C ILE A 36 0.95 0.63 0.56
N VAL A 37 0.62 0.30 1.81
CA VAL A 37 -0.65 0.72 2.43
C VAL A 37 -0.72 2.24 2.56
N GLY A 38 0.38 2.90 2.92
CA GLY A 38 0.45 4.36 2.95
C GLY A 38 0.12 5.00 1.60
N LYS A 39 0.69 4.48 0.51
CA LYS A 39 0.37 4.94 -0.86
C LYS A 39 -1.08 4.65 -1.26
N ALA A 40 -1.61 3.49 -0.86
CA ALA A 40 -2.99 3.11 -1.11
C ALA A 40 -3.98 4.05 -0.38
N CYS A 41 -3.68 4.42 0.87
CA CYS A 41 -4.44 5.43 1.59
C CYS A 41 -4.28 6.83 0.98
N GLY A 42 -3.08 7.20 0.55
CA GLY A 42 -2.84 8.46 -0.19
C GLY A 42 -3.60 8.54 -1.52
N PHE A 43 -3.79 7.42 -2.21
CA PHE A 43 -4.65 7.36 -3.39
C PHE A 43 -6.12 7.63 -3.03
N ALA A 44 -6.59 7.07 -1.91
CA ALA A 44 -7.96 7.32 -1.45
C ALA A 44 -8.21 8.81 -1.13
N GLN A 45 -7.18 9.56 -0.71
CA GLN A 45 -7.28 11.00 -0.44
C GLN A 45 -7.57 11.85 -1.67
N LEU A 46 -7.35 11.32 -2.88
CA LEU A 46 -7.62 12.04 -4.13
C LEU A 46 -9.13 12.09 -4.48
N PHE A 47 -9.97 11.50 -3.64
CA PHE A 47 -11.40 11.40 -3.85
C PHE A 47 -12.13 11.94 -2.63
N ASP A 48 -13.37 12.36 -2.87
CA ASP A 48 -14.25 12.79 -1.80
C ASP A 48 -14.50 11.66 -0.79
N PHE A 49 -14.73 12.02 0.47
CA PHE A 49 -15.02 11.06 1.52
C PHE A 49 -16.30 10.25 1.24
N SER A 50 -17.31 10.85 0.61
CA SER A 50 -18.55 10.17 0.22
C SER A 50 -18.33 9.12 -0.89
N ASP A 51 -17.27 9.26 -1.69
CA ASP A 51 -16.90 8.33 -2.75
C ASP A 51 -16.06 7.14 -2.25
N LEU A 52 -15.69 7.11 -0.96
CA LEU A 52 -14.88 6.05 -0.37
C LEU A 52 -15.39 4.62 -0.66
N PRO A 53 -16.71 4.32 -0.68
CA PRO A 53 -17.19 3.00 -1.10
C PRO A 53 -16.79 2.62 -2.53
N PHE A 54 -16.82 3.57 -3.47
CA PHE A 54 -16.39 3.35 -4.86
C PHE A 54 -14.88 3.20 -4.96
N VAL A 55 -14.11 4.01 -4.22
CA VAL A 55 -12.65 3.90 -4.13
C VAL A 55 -12.24 2.51 -3.64
N VAL A 56 -12.84 2.04 -2.54
CA VAL A 56 -12.55 0.70 -1.98
C VAL A 56 -12.92 -0.40 -2.98
N ALA A 57 -14.07 -0.29 -3.66
CA ALA A 57 -14.47 -1.25 -4.68
C ALA A 57 -13.49 -1.28 -5.87
N GLY A 58 -13.05 -0.11 -6.34
CA GLY A 58 -12.06 0.02 -7.41
C GLY A 58 -10.69 -0.55 -7.03
N MET A 59 -10.22 -0.28 -5.81
CA MET A 59 -8.95 -0.83 -5.32
C MET A 59 -8.98 -2.36 -5.20
N ARG A 60 -10.11 -2.95 -4.76
CA ARG A 60 -10.29 -4.42 -4.75
C ARG A 60 -10.27 -4.99 -6.16
N ALA A 61 -10.97 -4.36 -7.11
CA ALA A 61 -10.96 -4.79 -8.50
C ALA A 61 -9.54 -4.72 -9.10
N ALA A 62 -8.80 -3.65 -8.82
CA ALA A 62 -7.41 -3.50 -9.25
C ALA A 62 -6.51 -4.58 -8.63
N ALA A 63 -6.64 -4.85 -7.33
CA ALA A 63 -5.89 -5.93 -6.66
C ALA A 63 -6.15 -7.29 -7.31
N ASN A 64 -7.42 -7.63 -7.59
CA ASN A 64 -7.78 -8.87 -8.27
C ASN A 64 -7.18 -8.97 -9.68
N ILE A 65 -7.17 -7.87 -10.44
CA ILE A 65 -6.57 -7.83 -11.78
C ILE A 65 -5.05 -8.05 -11.69
N LEU A 66 -4.39 -7.40 -10.73
CA LEU A 66 -2.96 -7.55 -10.50
C LEU A 66 -2.62 -8.99 -10.08
N GLU A 67 -3.36 -9.57 -9.14
CA GLU A 67 -3.19 -10.95 -8.71
C GLU A 67 -3.34 -11.93 -9.89
N ASN A 68 -4.34 -11.73 -10.75
CA ASN A 68 -4.54 -12.57 -11.94
C ASN A 68 -3.39 -12.47 -12.97
N SER A 69 -2.62 -11.37 -12.94
CA SER A 69 -1.44 -11.20 -13.80
C SER A 69 -0.18 -11.87 -13.26
N MET A 70 -0.20 -12.32 -11.99
CA MET A 70 0.93 -12.97 -11.33
C MET A 70 1.04 -14.45 -11.71
N ASP A 71 2.27 -14.97 -11.70
CA ASP A 71 2.48 -16.42 -11.69
C ASP A 71 2.09 -17.04 -10.33
N GLU A 72 1.92 -18.36 -10.30
CA GLU A 72 1.45 -19.07 -9.12
C GLU A 72 2.38 -18.89 -7.90
N LYS A 73 3.69 -18.81 -8.14
CA LYS A 73 4.67 -18.62 -7.06
C LYS A 73 4.52 -17.25 -6.40
N SER A 74 4.27 -16.23 -7.22
CA SER A 74 4.08 -14.85 -6.78
C SER A 74 2.76 -14.68 -6.03
N LYS A 75 1.69 -15.39 -6.44
CA LYS A 75 0.42 -15.45 -5.69
C LYS A 75 0.61 -16.06 -4.30
N VAL A 76 1.26 -17.23 -4.22
CA VAL A 76 1.59 -17.87 -2.94
C VAL A 76 2.43 -16.95 -2.05
N LEU A 77 3.38 -16.20 -2.64
CA LEU A 77 4.15 -15.21 -1.88
C LEU A 77 3.29 -14.07 -1.36
N ALA A 78 2.39 -13.52 -2.18
CA ALA A 78 1.47 -12.46 -1.77
C ALA A 78 0.54 -12.91 -0.63
N ASP A 79 0.00 -14.13 -0.71
CA ASP A 79 -0.83 -14.73 0.35
C ASP A 79 -0.04 -14.96 1.64
N ASN A 80 1.20 -15.41 1.53
CA ASN A 80 2.08 -15.56 2.69
C ASN A 80 2.38 -14.21 3.36
N ILE A 81 2.64 -13.16 2.56
CA ILE A 81 2.85 -11.80 3.08
C ILE A 81 1.59 -11.31 3.81
N LEU A 82 0.41 -11.48 3.21
CA LEU A 82 -0.84 -11.03 3.81
C LEU A 82 -1.15 -11.81 5.10
N SER A 83 -1.06 -13.14 5.09
CA SER A 83 -1.34 -13.99 6.26
C SER A 83 -0.40 -13.76 7.45
N HIS A 84 0.84 -13.32 7.19
CA HIS A 84 1.81 -12.99 8.23
C HIS A 84 1.77 -11.51 8.65
N THR A 85 0.97 -10.67 7.98
CA THR A 85 0.75 -9.27 8.35
C THR A 85 -0.47 -9.16 9.26
N ARG A 86 -0.25 -8.97 10.57
CA ARG A 86 -1.36 -8.88 11.55
C ARG A 86 -2.07 -7.53 11.55
N TYR A 87 -1.33 -6.45 11.39
CA TYR A 87 -1.88 -5.09 11.34
C TYR A 87 -0.93 -4.19 10.57
N VAL A 88 -1.51 -3.20 9.88
CA VAL A 88 -0.79 -2.03 9.37
C VAL A 88 -1.48 -0.82 9.98
N THR A 89 -0.74 0.00 10.71
CA THR A 89 -1.30 1.16 11.40
C THR A 89 -1.36 2.35 10.46
N VAL A 90 -2.55 2.94 10.33
CA VAL A 90 -2.80 4.18 9.59
C VAL A 90 -3.61 5.10 10.50
N ASP A 91 -3.28 6.39 10.53
CA ASP A 91 -4.11 7.39 11.20
C ASP A 91 -5.36 7.66 10.36
N ALA A 92 -6.43 6.90 10.64
CA ALA A 92 -7.69 7.03 9.94
C ALA A 92 -8.39 8.38 10.20
N ALA A 93 -8.11 9.02 11.34
CA ALA A 93 -8.70 10.33 11.65
C ALA A 93 -8.04 11.43 10.81
N GLU A 94 -6.72 11.37 10.63
CA GLU A 94 -6.01 12.25 9.70
C GLU A 94 -6.39 11.97 8.24
N LEU A 95 -6.51 10.70 7.85
CA LEU A 95 -6.97 10.32 6.52
C LEU A 95 -8.33 10.96 6.19
N LYS A 96 -9.30 10.82 7.12
CA LYS A 96 -10.63 11.40 6.98
C LYS A 96 -10.58 12.94 6.89
N ARG A 97 -9.81 13.59 7.78
CA ARG A 97 -9.66 15.05 7.75
C ARG A 97 -9.13 15.56 6.40
N GLN A 98 -8.16 14.87 5.82
CA GLN A 98 -7.58 15.28 4.54
C GLN A 98 -8.58 15.13 3.39
N MET A 99 -9.38 14.07 3.39
CA MET A 99 -10.45 13.87 2.40
C MET A 99 -11.56 14.91 2.50
N GLU A 100 -11.97 15.28 3.72
CA GLU A 100 -13.04 16.28 3.94
C GLU A 100 -12.55 17.73 3.81
N ALA A 101 -11.26 18.01 4.05
CA ALA A 101 -10.71 19.38 3.98
C ALA A 101 -10.57 19.92 2.55
N GLU A 102 -10.50 19.05 1.54
CA GLU A 102 -10.42 19.45 0.13
C GLU A 102 -11.77 19.90 -0.45
N GLU A 103 -12.90 19.60 0.19
CA GLU A 103 -14.24 20.13 -0.18
C GLU A 103 -14.39 21.64 0.10
N GLY A 104 -13.51 22.23 0.92
CA GLY A 104 -13.65 23.59 1.44
C GLY A 104 -13.03 24.71 0.61
N ASN A 105 -12.33 24.42 -0.50
CA ASN A 105 -11.48 25.42 -1.17
C ASN A 105 -11.90 25.82 -2.61
N ASP A 106 -13.12 25.50 -3.05
CA ASP A 106 -13.63 25.91 -4.37
C ASP A 106 -14.87 26.83 -4.31
N ASN A 107 -14.97 27.67 -3.27
CA ASN A 107 -16.01 28.70 -3.16
C ASN A 107 -15.43 30.04 -2.70
N GLY A 108 -14.48 30.57 -3.48
CA GLY A 108 -13.78 31.80 -3.12
C GLY A 108 -13.12 32.54 -4.28
N ASN A 109 -13.79 32.69 -5.43
CA ASN A 109 -13.53 33.85 -6.29
C ASN A 109 -14.79 34.21 -7.11
N ALA A 110 -15.56 35.16 -6.58
CA ALA A 110 -16.57 35.92 -7.31
C ALA A 110 -15.91 37.08 -8.08
#